data_AF-A0A927AU23-F1
#
_entry.id   AF-A0A927AU23-F1
#
_cell.length_a   1.000
_cell.length_b   1.000
_cell.length_c   1.000
_cell.angle_alpha   90.00
_cell.angle_beta   90.00
_cell.angle_gamma   90.00
#
_symmetry.space_group_name_H-M   'P 1'
#
loop_
_entity.id
_entity.type
_entity.pdbx_description
1 polymer ?
#
loop_
_entity_poly.entity_id
_entity_poly.type
_entity_poly.pdbx_seq_one_letter_code
_entity_poly.pdbx_strand_id
1 'polypeptide(L)'
;MFSQARTDLAEKGFTIIPDFFTDEVLHAFTEAIEQASAISPNFRRTTDLFAIRNLLQEVPILPELLWTIPFNRLLDTVVGYGYDCVKGIYFDKPAQSN
;
A
#
# COMPACT_ATOMS: atom_id res chain seq x y z
N MET A 1 -10.21 -17.87 -6.10
CA MET A 1 -9.21 -17.09 -6.87
C MET A 1 -7.92 -16.88 -6.07
N PHE A 2 -7.96 -16.64 -4.75
CA PHE A 2 -6.73 -16.43 -3.94
C PHE A 2 -6.35 -17.60 -3.00
N SER A 3 -6.81 -18.82 -3.28
CA SER A 3 -6.50 -19.99 -2.43
C SER A 3 -5.02 -20.32 -2.39
N GLN A 4 -4.32 -20.21 -3.53
CA GLN A 4 -2.87 -20.42 -3.57
C GLN A 4 -2.12 -19.36 -2.75
N ALA A 5 -2.57 -18.10 -2.80
CA ALA A 5 -1.98 -17.03 -2.00
C ALA A 5 -2.11 -17.28 -0.50
N ARG A 6 -3.22 -17.86 -0.05
CA ARG A 6 -3.40 -18.29 1.35
C ARG A 6 -2.44 -19.42 1.71
N THR A 7 -2.28 -20.44 0.86
CA THR A 7 -1.33 -21.53 1.08
C THR A 7 0.11 -21.02 1.14
N ASP A 8 0.51 -20.18 0.18
CA ASP A 8 1.84 -19.58 0.15
C ASP A 8 2.11 -18.75 1.41
N LEU A 9 1.15 -17.94 1.85
CA LEU A 9 1.28 -17.18 3.08
C LEU A 9 1.49 -18.09 4.30
N ALA A 10 0.74 -19.21 4.39
CA ALA A 10 0.84 -20.15 5.51
C ALA A 10 2.17 -20.94 5.51
N GLU A 11 2.68 -21.31 4.33
CA GLU A 11 3.88 -22.15 4.20
C GLU A 11 5.19 -21.35 4.13
N LYS A 12 5.15 -20.19 3.47
CA LYS A 12 6.34 -19.38 3.15
C LYS A 12 6.40 -18.07 3.94
N GLY A 13 5.30 -17.67 4.57
CA GLY A 13 5.18 -16.37 5.24
C GLY A 13 4.94 -15.19 4.30
N PHE A 14 4.81 -15.41 2.99
CA PHE A 14 4.49 -14.38 1.99
C PHE A 14 3.86 -14.98 0.73
N THR A 15 3.23 -14.12 -0.08
CA THR A 15 2.74 -14.45 -1.42
C THR A 15 2.88 -13.23 -2.34
N ILE A 16 2.96 -13.47 -3.65
CA ILE A 16 3.06 -12.42 -4.67
C ILE A 16 1.85 -12.54 -5.59
N ILE A 17 1.18 -11.42 -5.82
CA ILE A 17 0.01 -11.35 -6.70
C ILE A 17 0.37 -10.41 -7.84
N PRO A 18 0.77 -10.94 -8.99
CA PRO A 18 1.13 -10.11 -10.14
C PRO A 18 -0.10 -9.37 -10.66
N ASP A 19 0.14 -8.21 -11.26
CA ASP A 19 -0.85 -7.44 -12.04
C ASP A 19 -2.17 -7.18 -11.28
N PHE A 20 -2.08 -6.96 -9.96
CA PHE A 20 -3.25 -6.82 -9.11
C PHE A 20 -4.00 -5.51 -9.33
N PHE A 21 -3.25 -4.42 -9.45
CA PHE A 21 -3.77 -3.11 -9.84
C PHE A 21 -3.41 -2.83 -11.29
N THR A 22 -4.29 -2.13 -11.98
CA THR A 22 -4.03 -1.67 -13.35
C THR A 22 -3.12 -0.44 -13.33
N ASP A 23 -2.49 -0.14 -14.47
CA ASP A 23 -1.63 1.03 -14.61
C ASP A 23 -2.36 2.34 -14.29
N GLU A 24 -3.65 2.44 -14.63
CA GLU A 24 -4.46 3.62 -14.32
C GLU A 24 -4.62 3.82 -12.81
N VAL A 25 -4.84 2.73 -12.07
CA VAL A 25 -4.94 2.78 -10.60
C VAL A 25 -3.58 3.15 -10.01
N LEU A 26 -2.49 2.54 -10.47
CA LEU A 26 -1.14 2.85 -10.01
C LEU A 26 -0.76 4.32 -10.27
N HIS A 27 -1.17 4.87 -11.42
CA HIS A 27 -0.98 6.28 -11.71
C HIS A 27 -1.74 7.18 -10.73
N ALA A 28 -3.02 6.89 -10.46
CA ALA A 28 -3.82 7.64 -9.50
C ALA A 28 -3.24 7.60 -8.07
N PHE A 29 -2.69 6.45 -7.65
CA PHE A 29 -1.95 6.34 -6.38
C PHE A 29 -0.74 7.28 -6.34
N THR A 30 0.02 7.31 -7.43
CA THR A 30 1.25 8.10 -7.54
C THR A 30 0.93 9.59 -7.51
N GLU A 31 -0.02 10.03 -8.33
CA GLU A 31 -0.49 11.42 -8.36
C GLU A 31 -1.01 11.89 -7.00
N ALA A 32 -1.81 11.06 -6.30
CA ALA A 32 -2.32 11.38 -4.97
C ALA A 32 -1.20 11.58 -3.94
N ILE A 33 -0.16 10.75 -3.98
CA ILE A 33 1.00 10.83 -3.07
C ILE A 33 1.87 12.03 -3.39
N GLU A 34 2.09 12.35 -4.67
CA GLU A 34 2.90 13.50 -5.10
C GLU A 34 2.21 14.83 -4.78
N GLN A 35 0.89 14.89 -4.94
CA GLN A 35 0.08 16.06 -4.59
C GLN A 35 -0.07 16.26 -3.08
N ALA A 36 0.17 15.22 -2.29
CA ALA A 36 0.19 15.31 -0.84
C ALA A 36 1.33 16.23 -0.39
N SER A 37 0.98 17.48 -0.16
CA SER A 37 1.89 18.58 0.16
C SER A 37 1.59 19.15 1.54
N ALA A 38 1.48 18.27 2.54
CA ALA A 38 1.36 18.70 3.92
C ALA A 38 2.75 18.93 4.54
N ILE A 39 2.92 20.06 5.21
CA ILE A 39 4.03 20.28 6.15
C ILE A 39 3.60 19.64 7.48
N SER A 40 3.64 18.31 7.52
CA SER A 40 3.40 17.52 8.73
C SER A 40 4.70 16.81 9.13
N PRO A 41 4.98 16.63 10.44
CA PRO A 41 6.12 15.84 10.92
C PRO A 41 6.09 14.38 10.46
N ASN A 42 4.97 13.92 9.88
CA ASN A 42 4.86 12.61 9.24
C ASN A 42 5.54 12.53 7.87
N PHE A 43 5.82 13.67 7.22
CA PHE A 43 6.60 13.76 5.99
C PHE A 43 8.07 13.86 6.34
N ARG A 44 8.82 12.81 6.04
CA ARG A 44 10.27 12.78 6.21
C ARG A 44 10.92 12.90 4.84
N ARG A 45 11.55 14.05 4.59
CA ARG A 45 12.31 14.32 3.36
C ARG A 45 13.78 14.52 3.72
N THR A 46 14.63 13.64 3.22
CA THR A 46 16.09 13.75 3.23
C THR A 46 16.59 13.49 1.82
N THR A 47 17.85 13.77 1.53
CA THR A 47 18.47 13.49 0.22
C THR A 47 18.31 12.03 -0.20
N ASP A 48 18.28 11.11 0.77
CA ASP A 48 18.34 9.67 0.53
C ASP A 48 17.01 8.95 0.83
N LEU A 49 15.98 9.69 1.24
CA LEU A 49 14.72 9.09 1.67
C LEU A 49 13.59 10.10 1.63
N PHE A 50 12.52 9.75 0.93
CA PHE A 50 11.21 10.32 1.14
C PHE A 50 10.29 9.28 1.78
N ALA A 51 9.64 9.64 2.87
CA ALA A 51 8.68 8.78 3.55
C ALA A 51 7.48 9.56 4.09
N ILE A 52 6.30 8.93 4.06
CA ILE A 52 5.09 9.45 4.68
C ILE A 52 4.61 8.42 5.70
N ARG A 53 4.67 8.79 6.98
CA ARG A 53 4.07 8.01 8.09
C ARG A 53 2.57 8.30 8.18
N ASN A 54 1.80 7.39 8.75
CA ASN A 54 0.33 7.52 8.85
C ASN A 54 -0.30 7.86 7.48
N LEU A 55 0.18 7.20 6.43
CA LEU A 55 -0.07 7.52 5.02
C LEU A 55 -1.55 7.79 4.72
N LEU A 56 -2.44 6.94 5.21
CA LEU A 56 -3.88 7.03 4.92
C LEU A 56 -4.57 8.23 5.57
N GLN A 57 -3.99 8.82 6.63
CA GLN A 57 -4.47 10.07 7.22
C GLN A 57 -3.92 11.29 6.49
N GLU A 58 -2.66 11.23 6.07
CA GLU A 58 -2.00 12.31 5.34
C GLU A 58 -2.47 12.41 3.88
N VAL A 59 -2.92 11.29 3.30
CA VAL A 59 -3.40 11.18 1.91
C VAL A 59 -4.79 10.53 1.90
N PRO A 60 -5.85 11.28 2.26
CA PRO A 60 -7.18 10.72 2.55
C PRO A 60 -7.93 10.17 1.33
N ILE A 61 -7.43 10.41 0.11
CA ILE A 61 -7.99 9.82 -1.12
C ILE A 61 -7.53 8.37 -1.33
N LEU A 62 -6.40 7.95 -0.73
CA LEU A 62 -5.85 6.61 -0.93
C LEU A 62 -6.78 5.48 -0.51
N PRO A 63 -7.56 5.61 0.59
CA PRO A 63 -8.54 4.58 0.92
C PRO A 63 -9.56 4.29 -0.19
N GLU A 64 -10.02 5.31 -0.91
CA GLU A 64 -10.96 5.13 -2.01
C GLU A 64 -10.33 4.36 -3.17
N LEU A 65 -9.02 4.57 -3.42
CA LEU A 65 -8.26 3.86 -4.45
C LEU A 65 -7.88 2.42 -4.03
N LEU A 66 -7.65 2.18 -2.74
CA LEU A 66 -7.15 0.90 -2.21
C LEU A 66 -8.26 -0.11 -1.95
N TRP A 67 -9.37 0.29 -1.31
CA TRP A 67 -10.44 -0.62 -0.87
C TRP A 67 -11.41 -0.99 -1.99
N THR A 68 -10.86 -1.53 -3.07
CA THR A 68 -11.61 -2.06 -4.20
C THR A 68 -12.22 -3.44 -3.88
N ILE A 69 -13.24 -3.85 -4.65
CA ILE A 69 -13.84 -5.20 -4.52
C ILE A 69 -12.77 -6.31 -4.62
N PRO A 70 -11.82 -6.29 -5.59
CA PRO A 70 -10.73 -7.26 -5.64
C PRO A 70 -9.86 -7.26 -4.38
N PHE A 71 -9.52 -6.10 -3.83
CA PHE A 71 -8.66 -5.98 -2.64
C PHE A 71 -9.33 -6.55 -1.39
N ASN A 72 -10.61 -6.21 -1.16
CA ASN A 72 -11.36 -6.78 -0.04
C ASN A 72 -11.47 -8.31 -0.16
N ARG A 73 -11.79 -8.83 -1.36
CA ARG A 73 -11.84 -10.27 -1.60
C ARG A 73 -10.49 -10.96 -1.36
N LEU A 74 -9.39 -10.29 -1.71
CA LEU A 74 -8.05 -10.77 -1.45
C LEU A 74 -7.80 -10.90 0.06
N LEU A 75 -8.06 -9.83 0.83
CA LEU A 75 -7.90 -9.81 2.28
C LEU A 75 -8.74 -10.90 2.95
N ASP A 76 -10.03 -10.99 2.60
CA ASP A 76 -10.95 -12.00 3.16
C ASP A 76 -10.48 -13.43 2.89
N THR A 77 -9.91 -13.68 1.71
CA THR A 77 -9.47 -15.03 1.33
C THR A 77 -8.12 -15.40 1.96
N VAL A 78 -7.18 -14.46 2.01
CA VAL A 78 -5.78 -14.72 2.39
C VAL A 78 -5.57 -14.54 3.89
N VAL A 79 -6.14 -13.48 4.47
CA VAL A 79 -5.97 -13.11 5.89
C VAL A 79 -7.17 -13.58 6.72
N GLY A 80 -8.38 -13.48 6.17
CA GLY A 80 -9.63 -13.82 6.83
C GLY A 80 -10.49 -12.60 7.14
N TYR A 81 -11.61 -12.82 7.83
CA TYR A 81 -12.56 -11.77 8.19
C TYR A 81 -12.22 -11.11 9.53
N GLY A 82 -12.65 -9.85 9.70
CA GLY A 82 -12.48 -9.10 10.95
C GLY A 82 -11.12 -8.42 11.10
N TYR A 83 -10.35 -8.33 10.01
CA TYR A 83 -9.11 -7.56 9.94
C TYR A 83 -9.34 -6.24 9.23
N ASP A 84 -8.58 -5.21 9.64
CA ASP A 84 -8.64 -3.88 9.04
C ASP A 84 -7.24 -3.27 8.97
N CYS A 85 -7.07 -2.25 8.12
CA CYS A 85 -5.82 -1.52 8.01
C CYS A 85 -5.59 -0.67 9.27
N VAL A 86 -4.57 -1.03 10.03
CA VAL A 86 -4.17 -0.26 11.22
C VAL A 86 -3.10 0.80 10.91
N LYS A 87 -2.39 0.66 9.79
CA LYS A 87 -1.25 1.50 9.44
C LYS A 87 -0.91 1.42 7.95
N GLY A 88 -0.60 2.57 7.36
CA GLY A 88 0.06 2.69 6.06
C GLY A 88 1.31 3.55 6.17
N ILE A 89 2.36 3.19 5.43
CA ILE A 89 3.60 3.95 5.32
C ILE A 89 4.02 3.95 3.85
N TYR A 90 4.38 5.11 3.31
CA TYR A 90 4.99 5.22 1.99
C TYR A 90 6.49 5.45 2.12
N PHE A 91 7.26 4.84 1.21
CA PHE A 91 8.69 5.03 1.06
C PHE A 91 9.04 5.19 -0.43
N ASP A 92 9.75 6.27 -0.74
CA ASP A 92 10.52 6.43 -1.96
C ASP A 92 12.00 6.49 -1.56
N LYS A 93 12.72 5.45 -1.99
CA LYS A 93 14.11 5.18 -1.58
C LYS A 93 14.95 4.95 -2.83
N PRO A 94 15.90 5.85 -3.15
CA PRO A 94 16.88 5.61 -4.21
C PRO A 94 17.68 4.34 -3.95
N ALA A 95 18.09 3.66 -5.03
CA ALA A 95 18.84 2.39 -4.94
C ALA A 95 20.14 2.49 -4.11
N GLN A 96 20.72 3.68 -3.99
CA GLN A 96 21.98 3.94 -3.30
C GLN A 96 21.86 4.09 -1.77
N SER A 97 20.64 4.07 -1.21
CA SER A 97 20.39 4.46 0.19
C SER A 97 20.51 3.31 1.21
N ASN A 98 21.30 2.25 0.93
CA ASN A 98 21.52 1.08 1.81
C ASN A 98 22.97 0.96 2.27
#